data_AF-A0A2X1QK56-F1
#
_entry.id   AF-A0A2X1QK56-F1
#
_cell.length_a   1.000
_cell.length_b   1.000
_cell.length_c   1.000
_cell.angle_alpha   90.00
_cell.angle_beta   90.00
_cell.angle_gamma   90.00
#
_symmetry.space_group_name_H-M   'P 1'
#
loop_
_entity.id
_entity.type
_entity.pdbx_description
1 polymer ?
#
loop_
_entity_poly.entity_id
_entity_poly.type
_entity_poly.pdbx_seq_one_letter_code
_entity_poly.pdbx_strand_id
1 'polypeptide(L)' 'MWRFLRSLGKRHRMPPLLRRRAIDALLQAMCFHYDPLANRVQRSITNMAIECRLATESKSGNLSITQPPGR' A
#
# COMPACT_ATOMS: atom_id res chain seq x y z
N MET A 1 -9.93 -21.73 1.82
CA MET A 1 -10.99 -20.99 2.57
C MET A 1 -11.05 -19.48 2.29
N TRP A 2 -9.97 -18.78 1.93
CA TRP A 2 -9.93 -17.30 1.81
C TRP A 2 -10.60 -16.69 0.54
N ARG A 3 -10.80 -17.48 -0.52
CA ARG A 3 -11.42 -17.01 -1.78
C ARG A 3 -12.94 -16.85 -1.68
N PHE A 4 -13.62 -17.69 -0.89
CA PHE A 4 -15.09 -17.73 -0.81
C PHE A 4 -15.69 -16.50 -0.12
N LEU A 5 -14.97 -15.93 0.85
CA LEU A 5 -15.40 -14.72 1.55
C LEU A 5 -15.26 -13.43 0.72
N ARG A 6 -14.48 -13.46 -0.37
CA ARG A 6 -14.37 -12.32 -1.31
C ARG A 6 -15.56 -12.24 -2.26
N SER A 7 -16.11 -13.38 -2.71
CA SER A 7 -17.24 -13.40 -3.65
C SER A 7 -18.59 -13.06 -3.01
N LEU A 8 -18.72 -13.25 -1.70
CA LEU A 8 -19.97 -13.02 -0.97
C LEU A 8 -20.30 -11.54 -0.69
N GLY A 9 -19.44 -10.58 -1.06
CA GLY A 9 -19.69 -9.14 -0.83
C GLY A 9 -19.80 -8.71 0.65
N LYS A 10 -19.65 -9.62 1.60
CA LYS A 10 -19.86 -9.41 3.05
C LYS A 10 -18.72 -8.68 3.76
N ARG A 11 -17.97 -7.79 3.09
CA ARG A 11 -17.03 -6.88 3.78
C ARG A 11 -17.72 -5.54 4.07
N HIS A 12 -18.70 -5.58 4.96
CA HIS A 12 -19.36 -4.39 5.51
C HIS A 12 -18.64 -3.83 6.75
N ARG A 13 -17.45 -4.33 7.09
CA ARG A 13 -16.58 -3.70 8.10
C ARG A 13 -15.49 -2.93 7.39
N MET A 14 -15.56 -1.60 7.52
CA MET A 14 -14.52 -0.68 7.09
C MET A 14 -13.15 -1.24 7.50
N PRO A 15 -12.14 -1.26 6.60
CA PRO A 15 -10.80 -1.69 6.96
C PRO A 15 -10.33 -0.91 8.21
N PRO A 16 -9.57 -1.53 9.12
CA PRO A 16 -9.04 -0.84 10.29
C PRO A 16 -8.29 0.42 9.83
N LEU A 17 -8.43 1.51 10.59
CA LEU A 17 -7.98 2.86 10.19
C LEU A 17 -6.55 2.89 9.66
N LEU A 18 -5.65 2.13 10.29
CA LEU A 18 -4.25 2.02 9.88
C LEU A 18 -4.08 1.47 8.46
N ARG A 19 -4.89 0.46 8.10
CA ARG A 19 -4.89 -0.16 6.77
C ARG A 19 -5.46 0.80 5.74
N ARG A 20 -6.44 1.61 6.13
CA ARG A 20 -7.03 2.64 5.27
C ARG A 20 -6.05 3.78 5.00
N ARG A 21 -5.39 4.30 6.04
CA ARG A 21 -4.30 5.29 5.94
C ARG A 21 -3.15 4.80 5.05
N ALA A 22 -2.77 3.53 5.17
CA ALA A 22 -1.75 2.93 4.32
C ALA A 22 -2.18 2.88 2.84
N ILE A 23 -3.45 2.54 2.57
CA ILE A 23 -4.02 2.55 1.22
C ILE A 23 -4.06 3.98 0.67
N ASP A 24 -4.53 4.94 1.45
CA ASP A 24 -4.63 6.35 1.04
C ASP A 24 -3.24 6.93 0.73
N ALA A 25 -2.23 6.64 1.56
CA ALA A 25 -0.85 7.06 1.31
C ALA A 25 -0.27 6.44 0.02
N LEU A 26 -0.53 5.15 -0.23
CA LEU A 26 -0.08 4.48 -1.45
C LEU A 26 -0.79 5.03 -2.70
N LEU A 27 -2.10 5.29 -2.62
CA LEU A 27 -2.84 5.90 -3.72
C LEU A 27 -2.29 7.28 -4.05
N GLN A 28 -2.00 8.10 -3.04
CA GLN A 28 -1.36 9.40 -3.24
C GLN A 28 0.02 9.27 -3.91
N ALA A 29 0.86 8.34 -3.47
CA ALA A 29 2.16 8.08 -4.08
C ALA A 29 2.03 7.59 -5.54
N MET A 30 1.07 6.71 -5.84
CA MET A 30 0.79 6.27 -7.21
C MET A 30 0.36 7.42 -8.11
N CYS A 31 -0.52 8.31 -7.63
CA CYS A 31 -0.95 9.49 -8.37
C CYS A 31 0.21 10.47 -8.62
N PHE A 32 1.15 10.59 -7.68
CA PHE A 32 2.32 11.44 -7.85
C PHE A 32 3.30 10.88 -8.90
N HIS A 33 3.50 9.56 -8.92
CA HIS A 33 4.40 8.88 -9.87
C HIS A 33 3.70 8.45 -11.17
N TYR A 34 2.48 8.91 -11.41
CA TYR A 34 1.69 8.58 -12.60
C TYR A 34 2.14 9.44 -13.78
N ASP A 35 2.60 8.78 -14.84
CA ASP A 35 2.94 9.43 -16.11
C ASP A 35 1.71 9.38 -17.04
N PRO A 36 1.05 10.53 -17.31
CA PRO A 36 -0.15 10.57 -18.15
C PRO A 36 0.15 10.31 -19.63
N LEU A 37 1.37 10.55 -20.10
CA LEU A 37 1.75 10.31 -21.49
C LEU A 37 1.96 8.82 -21.75
N ALA A 38 2.50 8.14 -20.74
CA ALA A 38 2.84 6.73 -20.82
C ALA A 38 1.73 5.81 -20.26
N ASN A 39 0.70 6.40 -19.64
CA ASN A 39 -0.41 5.74 -18.93
C ASN A 39 0.07 4.68 -17.91
N ARG A 40 1.14 5.00 -17.19
CA ARG A 40 1.78 4.05 -16.25
C ARG A 40 2.44 4.76 -15.09
N VAL A 41 2.50 4.06 -13.97
CA VAL A 41 3.22 4.50 -12.77
C VAL A 41 4.69 4.13 -12.96
N GLN A 42 5.58 5.12 -12.94
CA GLN A 42 7.01 4.92 -13.24
C GLN A 42 7.77 4.20 -12.13
N ARG A 43 7.18 4.09 -10.92
CA ARG A 43 7.84 3.55 -9.73
C ARG A 43 7.20 2.25 -9.24
N SER A 44 8.02 1.32 -8.74
CA SER A 44 7.53 0.07 -8.15
C SER A 44 6.75 0.31 -6.86
N ILE A 45 5.79 -0.58 -6.58
CA ILE A 45 4.96 -0.51 -5.37
C ILE A 45 5.81 -0.65 -4.10
N THR A 46 6.88 -1.42 -4.13
CA THR A 46 7.83 -1.56 -3.01
C THR A 46 8.52 -0.24 -2.70
N ASN A 47 9.00 0.48 -3.72
CA ASN A 47 9.66 1.77 -3.54
C ASN A 47 8.66 2.81 -3.02
N MET A 48 7.43 2.81 -3.53
CA MET A 48 6.37 3.69 -2.99
C MET A 48 6.02 3.34 -1.54
N ALA A 49 5.96 2.06 -1.19
CA ALA A 49 5.72 1.63 0.19
C ALA A 49 6.85 2.08 1.15
N ILE A 50 8.09 2.14 0.66
CA ILE A 50 9.22 2.71 1.42
C ILE A 50 9.05 4.21 1.63
N GLU A 51 8.69 4.97 0.59
CA GLU A 51 8.43 6.42 0.70
C GLU A 51 7.28 6.74 1.66
N CYS A 52 6.20 5.95 1.59
CA CYS A 52 5.07 6.06 2.49
C CYS A 52 5.35 5.53 3.91
N ARG A 53 6.59 5.08 4.21
CA ARG A 53 7.00 4.45 5.48
C ARG A 53 6.12 3.26 5.90
N LEU A 54 5.59 2.55 4.92
CA LEU A 54 4.83 1.31 5.09
C LEU A 54 5.74 0.08 5.04
N ALA A 55 6.87 0.21 4.35
CA ALA A 55 7.92 -0.79 4.29
C ALA A 55 9.27 -0.14 4.61
N THR A 56 10.14 -0.90 5.24
CA THR A 56 11.52 -0.52 5.51
C THR A 56 12.43 -1.49 4.79
N GLU A 57 13.36 -0.98 4.00
CA GLU A 57 14.41 -1.77 3.39
C GLU A 57 15.63 -1.74 4.31
N SER A 58 16.03 -2.91 4.80
CA SER A 58 17.31 -3.05 5.49
C SER A 58 18.46 -2.88 4.49
N LYS A 59 19.61 -2.37 4.92
CA LYS A 59 20.86 -2.30 4.12
C LYS A 59 21.28 -3.66 3.53
N SER A 60 20.75 -4.76 4.07
CA SER A 60 20.94 -6.14 3.59
C SER A 60 19.92 -6.61 2.55
N GLY A 61 19.04 -5.73 2.03
CA GLY A 61 18.02 -6.08 1.03
C GLY A 61 16.78 -6.78 1.61
N ASN A 62 16.67 -6.89 2.93
CA ASN A 62 15.47 -7.44 3.58
C ASN A 62 14.38 -6.36 3.67
N LEU A 63 13.24 -6.61 3.01
CA LEU A 63 12.04 -5.79 3.09
C LEU A 63 11.20 -6.19 4.31
N SER A 64 11.11 -5.32 5.30
CA SER A 64 10.24 -5.50 6.47
C SER A 64 9.01 -4.61 6.37
N ILE A 65 7.83 -5.17 6.68
CA ILE A 65 6.58 -4.40 6.76
C ILE A 65 6.61 -3.66 8.09
N THR A 66 6.76 -2.35 8.05
CA THR A 66 6.80 -1.51 9.24
C THR A 66 5.37 -1.19 9.65
N GLN A 67 5.03 -1.45 10.91
CA GLN A 67 3.76 -0.98 11.47
C GLN A 67 3.81 0.55 11.52
N PRO A 68 2.91 1.27 10.82
CA PRO A 68 2.90 2.73 10.88
C PRO A 68 2.72 3.16 12.34
N PRO A 69 3.44 4.18 12.83
CA PRO A 69 3.38 4.58 14.22
C PRO A 69 1.93 4.90 14.59
N GLY A 70 1.39 4.14 15.53
CA GLY A 70 0.07 4.36 16.11
C GLY A 70 0.12 5.65 16.91
N ARG A 71 -0.44 6.71 16.34
CA ARG A 71 -0.78 7.93 17.06
C ARG A 71 -2.29 7.97 17.23
#